data_AF-A0A813KHS5-F1
#
_entry.id   AF-A0A813KHS5-F1
#
_cell.length_a   1.000
_cell.length_b   1.000
_cell.length_c   1.000
_cell.angle_alpha   90.00
_cell.angle_beta   90.00
_cell.angle_gamma   90.00
#
_symmetry.space_group_name_H-M   'P 1'
#
loop_
_entity.id
_entity.type
_entity.pdbx_description
1 polymer ?
#
loop_
_entity_poly.entity_id
_entity_poly.type
_entity_poly.pdbx_seq_one_letter_code
_entity_poly.pdbx_strand_id
1 'polypeptide(L)'
;AQIARQEQDERKRRGLPYPPPLTSKQTTKIRSSIKSASYTGPQGQDLEVLFRRLDLDDSGELEHEEIHRALRRTLKIPPHIVYDHEISALCAMMDPDYSGTVNIEELMTFVYGKAG
;
A
#
# COMPACT_ATOMS: atom_id res chain seq x y z
N ALA A 1 11.18 11.25 3.81
CA ALA A 1 12.48 11.72 4.39
C ALA A 1 13.63 11.50 3.40
N GLN A 2 14.72 12.29 3.43
CA GLN A 2 15.89 12.19 2.52
C GLN A 2 16.50 10.77 2.41
N ILE A 3 16.26 9.94 3.42
CA ILE A 3 16.68 8.53 3.49
C ILE A 3 15.94 7.65 2.46
N ALA A 4 14.64 7.84 2.23
CA ALA A 4 13.87 7.04 1.27
C ALA A 4 14.31 7.29 -0.18
N ARG A 5 14.56 8.56 -0.53
CA ARG A 5 15.14 8.95 -1.83
C ARG A 5 16.56 8.41 -2.01
N GLN A 6 17.40 8.47 -0.97
CA GLN A 6 18.74 7.89 -1.03
C GLN A 6 18.69 6.37 -1.22
N GLU A 7 17.83 5.66 -0.49
CA GLU A 7 17.70 4.20 -0.61
C GLU A 7 17.20 3.79 -2.00
N GLN A 8 16.24 4.53 -2.57
CA GLN A 8 15.74 4.30 -3.93
C GLN A 8 16.80 4.58 -4.99
N ASP A 9 17.51 5.71 -4.90
CA ASP A 9 18.63 6.03 -5.79
C ASP A 9 19.76 5.01 -5.66
N GLU A 10 20.02 4.52 -4.44
CA GLU A 10 21.05 3.51 -4.19
C GLU A 10 20.65 2.13 -4.71
N ARG A 11 19.37 1.72 -4.59
CA ARG A 11 18.83 0.49 -5.20
C ARG A 11 18.90 0.56 -6.72
N LYS A 12 18.53 1.70 -7.31
CA LYS A 12 18.64 1.97 -8.75
C LYS A 12 20.10 1.95 -9.22
N ARG A 13 21.03 2.53 -8.45
CA ARG A 13 22.48 2.50 -8.71
C ARG A 13 23.09 1.11 -8.58
N ARG A 14 22.64 0.31 -7.60
CA ARG A 14 23.13 -1.05 -7.34
C ARG A 14 22.58 -2.09 -8.32
N GLY A 15 21.67 -1.70 -9.22
CA GLY A 15 21.01 -2.64 -10.14
C GLY A 15 20.22 -3.72 -9.40
N LEU A 16 19.85 -3.46 -8.13
CA LEU A 16 19.08 -4.40 -7.35
C LEU A 16 17.67 -4.43 -7.95
N PRO A 17 17.17 -5.61 -8.36
CA PRO A 17 15.83 -5.69 -8.89
C PRO A 17 14.88 -5.15 -7.83
N TYR A 18 13.97 -4.28 -8.26
CA TYR A 18 12.78 -3.97 -7.47
C TYR A 18 12.21 -5.30 -7.00
N PRO A 19 11.78 -5.44 -5.72
CA PRO A 19 11.12 -6.66 -5.32
C PRO A 19 10.00 -6.90 -6.35
N PRO A 20 9.95 -8.11 -6.93
CA PRO A 20 9.12 -8.35 -8.10
C PRO A 20 7.69 -7.88 -7.81
N PRO A 21 7.03 -7.19 -8.75
CA PRO A 21 5.67 -6.74 -8.54
C PRO A 21 4.78 -7.89 -8.10
N LEU A 22 3.85 -7.61 -7.20
CA LEU A 22 2.87 -8.61 -6.77
C LEU A 22 2.09 -9.10 -7.99
N THR A 23 1.73 -10.38 -7.98
CA THR A 23 0.92 -10.99 -9.04
C THR A 23 -0.43 -10.29 -9.18
N SER A 24 -1.06 -10.45 -10.35
CA SER A 24 -2.43 -9.97 -10.58
C SER A 24 -3.43 -10.52 -9.54
N LYS A 25 -3.27 -11.78 -9.13
CA LYS A 25 -4.11 -12.40 -8.10
C LYS A 25 -3.95 -11.73 -6.74
N GLN A 26 -2.71 -11.44 -6.33
CA GLN A 26 -2.43 -10.75 -5.07
C GLN A 26 -2.98 -9.32 -5.10
N THR A 27 -2.71 -8.57 -6.16
CA THR A 27 -3.19 -7.18 -6.30
C THR A 27 -4.72 -7.09 -6.34
N THR A 28 -5.41 -7.97 -7.08
CA THR A 28 -6.88 -8.06 -7.07
C THR A 28 -7.41 -8.37 -5.67
N LYS A 29 -6.78 -9.31 -4.94
CA LYS A 29 -7.18 -9.64 -3.57
C LYS A 29 -7.01 -8.45 -2.62
N ILE A 30 -5.90 -7.73 -2.71
CA ILE A 30 -5.63 -6.54 -1.89
C ILE A 30 -6.66 -5.45 -2.20
N ARG A 31 -6.87 -5.10 -3.47
CA ARG A 31 -7.88 -4.10 -3.89
C ARG A 31 -9.28 -4.44 -3.38
N SER A 32 -9.69 -5.70 -3.52
CA SER A 32 -11.00 -6.16 -3.02
C SER A 32 -11.09 -6.08 -1.49
N SER A 33 -10.00 -6.39 -0.77
CA SER A 33 -9.97 -6.33 0.69
C SER A 33 -10.04 -4.89 1.18
N ILE A 34 -9.33 -3.96 0.52
CA ILE A 34 -9.40 -2.51 0.81
C ILE A 34 -10.82 -1.99 0.60
N LYS A 35 -11.45 -2.29 -0.55
CA LYS A 35 -12.85 -1.92 -0.84
C LYS A 35 -13.84 -2.48 0.18
N SER A 36 -13.57 -3.67 0.71
CA SER A 36 -14.42 -4.27 1.74
C SER A 36 -14.22 -3.60 3.09
N ALA A 37 -12.97 -3.24 3.42
CA ALA A 37 -12.63 -2.57 4.67
C ALA A 37 -13.06 -1.09 4.71
N SER A 38 -13.28 -0.46 3.55
CA SER A 38 -13.78 0.92 3.45
C SER A 38 -15.30 1.04 3.60
N TYR A 39 -16.03 -0.07 3.77
CA TYR A 39 -17.48 -0.02 3.94
C TYR A 39 -17.88 0.55 5.30
N THR A 40 -18.57 1.70 5.32
CA THR A 40 -18.99 2.43 6.52
C THR A 40 -20.47 2.24 6.85
N GLY A 41 -21.12 1.23 6.27
CA GLY A 41 -22.53 0.90 6.51
C GLY A 41 -23.45 1.48 5.42
N PRO A 42 -24.64 2.02 5.76
CA PRO A 42 -25.63 2.46 4.77
C PRO A 42 -25.12 3.54 3.79
N GLN A 43 -24.08 4.28 4.17
CA GLN A 43 -23.48 5.35 3.38
C GLN A 43 -22.53 4.82 2.29
N GLY A 44 -22.23 3.51 2.28
CA GLY A 44 -21.41 2.87 1.26
C GLY A 44 -19.92 2.79 1.63
N GLN A 45 -19.05 2.93 0.63
CA GLN A 45 -17.60 2.89 0.80
C GLN A 45 -17.05 4.29 0.99
N ASP A 46 -16.26 4.48 2.05
CA ASP A 46 -15.51 5.70 2.32
C ASP A 46 -14.04 5.35 2.54
N LEU A 47 -13.22 5.61 1.53
CA LEU A 47 -11.80 5.28 1.59
C LEU A 47 -11.02 6.25 2.48
N GLU A 48 -11.48 7.49 2.65
CA GLU A 48 -10.84 8.47 3.53
C GLU A 48 -10.99 8.07 5.00
N VAL A 49 -12.17 7.56 5.38
CA VAL A 49 -12.40 6.99 6.72
C VAL A 49 -11.50 5.80 6.98
N LEU A 50 -11.33 4.90 6.00
CA LEU A 50 -10.38 3.81 6.13
C LEU A 50 -8.95 4.34 6.25
N PHE A 51 -8.54 5.27 5.39
CA PHE A 51 -7.19 5.84 5.38
C PHE A 51 -6.81 6.42 6.73
N ARG A 52 -7.66 7.30 7.31
CA ARG A 52 -7.45 7.87 8.65
C ARG A 52 -7.36 6.85 9.77
N ARG A 53 -7.89 5.63 9.56
CA ARG A 53 -7.77 4.53 10.53
C ARG A 53 -6.47 3.74 10.36
N LEU A 54 -5.90 3.77 9.17
CA LEU A 54 -4.63 3.10 8.85
C LEU A 54 -3.43 3.98 9.19
N ASP A 55 -3.58 5.29 9.05
CA ASP A 55 -2.63 6.32 9.49
C ASP A 55 -2.72 6.42 11.03
N LEU A 56 -1.76 5.79 11.70
CA LEU A 56 -1.75 5.59 13.15
C LEU A 56 -1.11 6.74 13.89
N ASP A 57 -0.21 7.46 13.22
CA ASP A 57 0.47 8.62 13.77
C ASP A 57 -0.13 9.95 13.30
N ASP A 58 -1.18 9.91 12.47
CA ASP A 58 -1.91 11.07 11.93
C ASP A 58 -0.99 11.99 11.11
N SER A 59 -0.03 11.37 10.39
CA SER A 59 0.93 12.07 9.53
C SER A 59 0.30 12.57 8.23
N GLY A 60 -0.86 12.03 7.83
CA GLY A 60 -1.52 12.28 6.56
C GLY A 60 -1.04 11.38 5.43
N GLU A 61 -0.09 10.48 5.70
CA GLU A 61 0.49 9.53 4.75
C GLU A 61 0.58 8.14 5.39
N LEU A 62 0.66 7.08 4.59
CA LEU A 62 0.85 5.72 5.12
C LEU A 62 2.29 5.27 4.95
N GLU A 63 2.95 4.98 6.06
CA GLU A 63 4.30 4.43 6.08
C GLU A 63 4.30 2.90 5.90
N HIS A 64 5.48 2.32 5.66
CA HIS A 64 5.64 0.88 5.46
C HIS A 64 5.04 0.04 6.61
N GLU A 65 5.31 0.43 7.85
CA GLU A 65 4.83 -0.28 9.04
C GLU A 65 3.30 -0.22 9.18
N GLU A 66 2.71 0.90 8.78
CA GLU A 66 1.26 1.10 8.81
C GLU A 66 0.57 0.28 7.73
N ILE A 67 1.15 0.22 6.53
CA ILE A 67 0.68 -0.65 5.44
C ILE A 67 0.81 -2.14 5.84
N HIS A 68 1.94 -2.52 6.45
CA HIS A 68 2.15 -3.88 6.97
C HIS A 68 1.07 -4.23 7.99
N ARG A 69 0.88 -3.38 9.00
CA ARG A 69 -0.13 -3.58 10.04
C ARG A 69 -1.54 -3.58 9.46
N ALA A 70 -1.84 -2.71 8.50
CA ALA A 70 -3.12 -2.66 7.81
C ALA A 70 -3.42 -3.98 7.09
N LEU A 71 -2.45 -4.52 6.33
CA LEU A 71 -2.57 -5.81 5.65
C LEU A 71 -2.93 -6.95 6.62
N ARG A 72 -2.22 -7.03 7.75
CA ARG A 72 -2.38 -8.13 8.71
C ARG A 72 -3.60 -7.98 9.60
N ARG A 73 -3.88 -6.78 10.09
CA ARG A 73 -4.89 -6.52 11.13
C ARG A 73 -6.21 -6.04 10.58
N THR A 74 -6.19 -5.14 9.60
CA THR A 74 -7.40 -4.52 9.05
C THR A 74 -7.95 -5.30 7.87
N LEU A 75 -7.09 -5.60 6.88
CA LEU A 75 -7.46 -6.32 5.66
C LEU A 75 -7.49 -7.84 5.86
N LYS A 76 -6.92 -8.33 6.98
CA LYS A 76 -6.84 -9.75 7.35
C LYS A 76 -6.26 -10.63 6.24
N ILE A 77 -5.28 -10.09 5.50
CA ILE A 77 -4.55 -10.84 4.47
C ILE A 77 -3.44 -11.64 5.16
N PRO A 78 -3.48 -12.97 5.12
CA PRO A 78 -2.50 -13.79 5.82
C PRO A 78 -1.15 -13.82 5.09
N PRO A 79 -0.04 -14.11 5.80
CA PRO A 79 1.32 -14.12 5.24
C PRO A 79 1.54 -15.09 4.06
N HIS A 80 0.72 -16.13 3.91
CA HIS A 80 0.84 -17.07 2.78
C HIS A 80 0.20 -16.57 1.48
N ILE A 81 -0.55 -15.46 1.52
CA ILE A 81 -1.14 -14.82 0.33
C ILE A 81 -0.24 -13.67 -0.14
N VAL A 82 0.23 -12.87 0.81
CA VAL A 82 1.24 -11.84 0.59
C VAL A 82 2.24 -12.02 1.72
N TYR A 83 3.47 -12.41 1.41
CA TYR A 83 4.55 -12.58 2.38
C TYR A 83 5.04 -11.22 2.89
N ASP A 84 5.64 -11.19 4.09
CA ASP A 84 6.12 -9.92 4.67
C ASP A 84 7.19 -9.24 3.78
N HIS A 85 8.06 -10.02 3.15
CA HIS A 85 9.07 -9.49 2.21
C HIS A 85 8.47 -8.95 0.90
N GLU A 86 7.21 -9.27 0.58
CA GLU A 86 6.51 -8.72 -0.59
C GLU A 86 5.84 -7.38 -0.27
N ILE A 87 5.70 -7.00 1.00
CA ILE A 87 5.01 -5.77 1.40
C ILE A 87 5.75 -4.53 0.89
N SER A 88 7.08 -4.57 0.82
CA SER A 88 7.85 -3.48 0.19
C SER A 88 7.52 -3.32 -1.29
N ALA A 89 7.28 -4.41 -2.04
CA ALA A 89 6.83 -4.31 -3.42
C ALA A 89 5.43 -3.71 -3.51
N LEU A 90 4.52 -4.08 -2.58
CA LEU A 90 3.19 -3.49 -2.53
C LEU A 90 3.24 -1.98 -2.27
N CYS A 91 3.99 -1.52 -1.26
CA CYS A 91 4.15 -0.08 -0.97
C CYS A 91 4.64 0.65 -2.21
N ALA A 92 5.65 0.09 -2.85
CA ALA A 92 6.28 0.65 -4.02
C ALA A 92 5.40 0.61 -5.30
N MET A 93 4.37 -0.23 -5.34
CA MET A 93 3.33 -0.20 -6.37
C MET A 93 2.25 0.85 -6.11
N MET A 94 2.12 1.30 -4.86
CA MET A 94 1.17 2.34 -4.44
C MET A 94 1.80 3.73 -4.47
N ASP A 95 3.12 3.84 -4.33
CA ASP A 95 3.94 5.07 -4.33
C ASP A 95 4.64 5.28 -5.70
N PRO A 96 3.94 5.78 -6.74
CA PRO A 96 4.54 6.05 -8.05
C PRO A 96 5.42 7.31 -8.09
N ASP A 97 5.26 8.22 -7.12
CA ASP A 97 6.03 9.46 -7.05
C ASP A 97 7.34 9.31 -6.28
N TYR A 98 7.53 8.16 -5.63
CA TYR A 98 8.71 7.77 -4.88
C TYR A 98 8.95 8.68 -3.65
N SER A 99 7.88 9.11 -3.00
CA SER A 99 7.90 9.87 -1.74
C SER A 99 8.44 9.03 -0.57
N GLY A 100 8.26 7.70 -0.64
CA GLY A 100 8.57 6.73 0.42
C GLY A 100 7.37 6.40 1.31
N THR A 101 6.22 7.01 1.05
CA THR A 101 4.97 6.88 1.80
C THR A 101 3.82 6.77 0.80
N VAL A 102 2.59 6.52 1.26
CA VAL A 102 1.41 6.46 0.39
C VAL A 102 0.35 7.44 0.86
N ASN A 103 0.04 8.44 0.03
CA ASN A 103 -1.04 9.37 0.31
C ASN A 103 -2.42 8.82 -0.13
N ILE A 104 -3.49 9.54 0.18
CA ILE A 104 -4.86 9.09 -0.13
C ILE A 104 -5.13 8.99 -1.64
N GLU A 105 -4.60 9.92 -2.45
CA GLU A 105 -4.81 9.93 -3.91
C GLU A 105 -4.12 8.73 -4.58
N GLU A 106 -2.94 8.39 -4.11
CA GLU A 106 -2.20 7.20 -4.48
C GLU A 106 -2.94 5.91 -4.11
N LEU A 107 -3.47 5.83 -2.89
CA LEU A 107 -4.29 4.69 -2.47
C LEU A 107 -5.55 4.56 -3.33
N MET A 108 -6.26 5.68 -3.60
CA MET A 108 -7.41 5.70 -4.50
C MET A 108 -7.03 5.22 -5.91
N THR A 109 -5.91 5.69 -6.42
CA THR A 109 -5.38 5.30 -7.74
C THR A 109 -5.06 3.81 -7.77
N PHE A 110 -4.44 3.27 -6.72
CA PHE A 110 -4.19 1.83 -6.63
C PHE A 110 -5.48 1.00 -6.57
N VAL A 111 -6.52 1.48 -5.88
CA VAL A 111 -7.78 0.74 -5.64
C VAL A 111 -8.74 0.80 -6.84
N TYR A 112 -8.82 1.95 -7.51
CA TYR A 112 -9.80 2.24 -8.58
C TYR A 112 -9.17 2.45 -9.96
N GLY A 113 -7.87 2.72 -10.03
CA GLY A 113 -7.16 2.85 -11.28
C GLY A 113 -7.25 1.56 -12.10
N LYS A 114 -7.34 1.72 -13.43
CA LYS A 114 -7.19 0.58 -14.33
C LYS A 114 -5.81 -0.02 -14.10
N ALA A 115 -5.75 -1.34 -13.87
CA ALA A 115 -4.51 -2.05 -14.07
C ALA A 115 -4.07 -1.77 -15.52
N GLY A 116 -2.94 -1.07 -15.68
CA GLY A 116 -2.27 -0.97 -16.98
C GLY A 116 -1.87 -2.35 -17.47
#